data_AF-A0A2V5J7W1-F1
#
_entry.id   AF-A0A2V5J7W1-F1
#
_cell.length_a   1.000
_cell.length_b   1.000
_cell.length_c   1.000
_cell.angle_alpha   90.00
_cell.angle_beta   90.00
_cell.angle_gamma   90.00
#
_symmetry.space_group_name_H-M   'P 1'
#
loop_
_entity.id
_entity.type
_entity.pdbx_description
1 polymer ?
#
loop_
_entity_poly.entity_id
_entity_poly.type
_entity_poly.pdbx_seq_one_letter_code
_entity_poly.pdbx_strand_id
1 'polypeptide(L)'
;MTTHHFPVVLTTQGAAADNEDVVGDNVSVVNEMYQALLNADEIAPNALRSYFVDFYLTQALDGGFAQYVFMTPDREELDAYIREGFEAMGAKAHLELFNRTAALYDLLSEQDTEAYLEDEDEAQDERSEGVIAMEELDNEFEELFESEDVTGLNAQWLRGQEGLLILDAEELEAHIATRVATVTDLEARRAEAALEDAPEFELVIRELCSVAGHELLKITMGDPNFEHNGATVLAWHFTTNKGEFLMIDDDEEAVMLDPISKEIIATVEFELEDELAEA
;
A
#
# COMPACT_ATOMS: atom_id res chain seq x y z
N MET A 1 11.50 24.69 18.25
CA MET A 1 12.10 23.97 17.12
C MET A 1 11.38 24.48 15.89
N THR A 2 12.10 25.03 14.92
CA THR A 2 11.49 25.40 13.63
C THR A 2 11.20 24.10 12.91
N THR A 3 9.93 23.68 12.92
CA THR A 3 9.44 22.58 12.08
C THR A 3 9.75 22.98 10.64
N HIS A 4 10.78 22.39 10.04
CA HIS A 4 11.06 22.59 8.62
C HIS A 4 9.87 22.01 7.86
N HIS A 5 8.90 22.86 7.51
CA HIS A 5 7.82 22.43 6.63
C HIS A 5 8.40 22.34 5.23
N PHE A 6 8.45 21.13 4.69
CA PHE A 6 8.76 20.92 3.30
C PHE A 6 7.69 21.62 2.44
N PRO A 7 8.07 22.39 1.41
CA PRO A 7 7.10 23.00 0.52
C PRO A 7 6.43 21.94 -0.35
N VAL A 8 5.17 22.19 -0.69
CA VAL A 8 4.49 21.47 -1.78
C VAL A 8 5.24 21.74 -3.07
N VAL A 9 5.36 20.71 -3.91
CA VAL A 9 6.05 20.77 -5.19
C VAL A 9 5.05 20.35 -6.26
N LEU A 10 4.96 21.14 -7.32
CA LEU A 10 4.25 20.80 -8.55
C LEU A 10 5.22 20.90 -9.72
N THR A 11 4.97 20.17 -10.80
CA THR A 11 5.71 20.38 -12.03
C THR A 11 5.23 21.63 -12.75
N THR A 12 6.09 22.20 -13.59
CA THR A 12 5.74 23.34 -14.45
C THR A 12 4.55 23.02 -15.35
N GLN A 13 4.43 21.78 -15.81
CA GLN A 13 3.31 21.33 -16.64
C GLN A 13 2.03 21.21 -15.81
N GLY A 14 2.07 20.47 -14.69
CA GLY A 14 0.90 20.25 -13.85
C GLY A 14 0.34 21.53 -13.24
N ALA A 15 1.20 22.41 -12.73
CA ALA A 15 0.76 23.69 -12.13
C ALA A 15 -0.06 24.57 -13.10
N ALA A 16 0.23 24.47 -14.40
CA ALA A 16 -0.42 25.25 -15.46
C ALA A 16 -1.58 24.52 -16.17
N ALA A 17 -1.85 23.26 -15.81
CA ALA A 17 -2.84 22.41 -16.46
C ALA A 17 -4.27 22.68 -15.93
N ASP A 18 -5.23 21.80 -16.21
CA ASP A 18 -6.57 21.89 -15.61
C ASP A 18 -6.55 21.40 -14.13
N ASN A 19 -7.71 21.26 -13.51
CA ASN A 19 -7.77 20.92 -12.08
C ASN A 19 -7.43 19.44 -11.83
N GLU A 20 -7.89 18.53 -12.69
CA GLU A 20 -7.59 17.10 -12.59
C GLU A 20 -6.08 16.88 -12.75
N ASP A 21 -5.47 17.50 -13.77
CA ASP A 21 -4.05 17.38 -14.03
C ASP A 21 -3.17 17.94 -12.89
N VAL A 22 -3.62 18.96 -12.15
CA VAL A 22 -2.86 19.47 -10.97
C VAL A 22 -2.84 18.48 -9.83
N VAL A 23 -3.99 17.85 -9.55
CA VAL A 23 -4.08 16.85 -8.49
C VAL A 23 -3.25 15.63 -8.90
N GLY A 24 -3.39 15.17 -10.15
CA GLY A 24 -2.58 14.09 -10.71
C GLY A 24 -1.07 14.40 -10.73
N ASP A 25 -0.69 15.66 -10.93
CA ASP A 25 0.70 16.10 -10.83
C ASP A 25 1.24 16.00 -9.39
N ASN A 26 0.47 16.46 -8.39
CA ASN A 26 0.83 16.24 -6.98
C ASN A 26 0.96 14.75 -6.65
N VAL A 27 0.06 13.91 -7.16
CA VAL A 27 0.11 12.46 -6.99
C VAL A 27 1.39 11.88 -7.59
N SER A 28 1.74 12.29 -8.81
CA SER A 28 2.96 11.86 -9.48
C SER A 28 4.21 12.25 -8.69
N VAL A 29 4.28 13.51 -8.23
CA VAL A 29 5.40 14.02 -7.43
C VAL A 29 5.54 13.28 -6.10
N VAL A 30 4.44 13.01 -5.39
CA VAL A 30 4.48 12.23 -4.13
C VAL A 30 4.91 10.79 -4.39
N ASN A 31 4.41 10.16 -5.45
CA ASN A 31 4.85 8.81 -5.85
C ASN A 31 6.35 8.76 -6.19
N GLU A 32 6.89 9.76 -6.89
CA GLU A 32 8.33 9.87 -7.15
C GLU A 32 9.14 10.01 -5.84
N MET A 33 8.61 10.72 -4.85
CA MET A 33 9.23 10.83 -3.52
C MET A 33 9.24 9.49 -2.77
N TYR A 34 8.13 8.74 -2.79
CA TYR A 34 8.06 7.39 -2.20
C TYR A 34 8.97 6.39 -2.92
N GLN A 35 9.01 6.42 -4.26
CA GLN A 35 9.94 5.60 -5.06
C GLN A 35 11.41 5.93 -4.75
N ALA A 36 11.70 7.17 -4.34
CA ALA A 36 13.00 7.59 -3.85
C ALA A 36 13.26 7.23 -2.37
N LEU A 37 12.37 6.46 -1.74
CA LEU A 37 12.40 6.00 -0.34
C LEU A 37 12.33 7.13 0.69
N LEU A 38 11.67 8.24 0.34
CA LEU A 38 11.29 9.26 1.32
C LEU A 38 10.05 8.79 2.09
N ASN A 39 10.07 9.00 3.40
CA ASN A 39 8.94 8.70 4.28
C ASN A 39 7.96 9.87 4.33
N ALA A 40 6.77 9.63 4.87
CA ALA A 40 5.71 10.64 4.98
C ALA A 40 6.18 11.92 5.71
N ASP A 41 7.02 11.80 6.74
CA ASP A 41 7.57 12.93 7.50
C ASP A 41 8.63 13.75 6.74
N GLU A 42 9.10 13.23 5.59
CA GLU A 42 10.06 13.86 4.67
C GLU A 42 9.37 14.50 3.43
N ILE A 43 8.04 14.36 3.36
CA ILE A 43 7.17 14.93 2.32
C ILE A 43 6.39 16.10 2.91
N ALA A 44 5.95 17.03 2.05
CA ALA A 44 5.13 18.15 2.49
C ALA A 44 3.77 17.63 3.02
N PRO A 45 3.36 17.96 4.26
CA PRO A 45 2.11 17.45 4.82
C PRO A 45 0.88 17.79 3.96
N ASN A 46 0.87 18.97 3.32
CA ASN A 46 -0.23 19.36 2.44
C ASN A 46 -0.24 18.59 1.11
N ALA A 47 0.92 18.14 0.62
CA ALA A 47 0.98 17.26 -0.54
C ALA A 47 0.39 15.88 -0.21
N LEU A 48 0.70 15.33 0.97
CA LEU A 48 0.13 14.07 1.46
C LEU A 48 -1.38 14.16 1.69
N ARG A 49 -1.87 15.24 2.30
CA ARG A 49 -3.31 15.48 2.46
C ARG A 49 -4.04 15.47 1.11
N SER A 50 -3.49 16.18 0.11
CA SER A 50 -4.06 16.16 -1.25
C SER A 50 -4.00 14.76 -1.89
N TYR A 51 -2.87 14.07 -1.74
CA TYR A 51 -2.62 12.72 -2.24
C TYR A 51 -3.62 11.71 -1.68
N PHE A 52 -3.82 11.69 -0.37
CA PHE A 52 -4.74 10.74 0.26
C PHE A 52 -6.22 11.09 0.03
N VAL A 53 -6.57 12.37 -0.13
CA VAL A 53 -7.91 12.73 -0.61
C VAL A 53 -8.15 12.19 -2.02
N ASP A 54 -7.21 12.36 -2.94
CA ASP A 54 -7.33 11.83 -4.31
C ASP A 54 -7.43 10.30 -4.33
N PHE A 55 -6.60 9.62 -3.53
CA PHE A 55 -6.68 8.18 -3.33
C PHE A 55 -8.07 7.74 -2.85
N TYR A 56 -8.60 8.36 -1.79
CA TYR A 56 -9.94 8.05 -1.27
C TYR A 56 -11.02 8.27 -2.31
N LEU A 57 -11.01 9.41 -3.01
CA LEU A 57 -11.99 9.71 -4.05
C LEU A 57 -11.93 8.69 -5.18
N THR A 58 -10.72 8.28 -5.59
CA THR A 58 -10.53 7.25 -6.62
C THR A 58 -11.13 5.91 -6.18
N GLN A 59 -10.81 5.44 -4.96
CA GLN A 59 -11.35 4.17 -4.46
C GLN A 59 -12.87 4.21 -4.29
N ALA A 60 -13.40 5.32 -3.75
CA ALA A 60 -14.83 5.51 -3.57
C ALA A 60 -15.60 5.55 -4.92
N LEU A 61 -15.00 6.11 -5.97
CA LEU A 61 -15.58 6.10 -7.32
C LEU A 61 -15.50 4.71 -7.98
N ASP A 62 -14.45 3.94 -7.72
CA ASP A 62 -14.23 2.63 -8.33
C ASP A 62 -15.07 1.51 -7.68
N GLY A 63 -15.35 1.61 -6.38
CA GLY A 63 -16.10 0.57 -5.65
C GLY A 63 -16.62 0.99 -4.28
N GLY A 64 -16.97 2.27 -4.11
CA GLY A 64 -17.55 2.79 -2.87
C GLY A 64 -16.58 2.77 -1.68
N PHE A 65 -17.14 2.99 -0.48
CA PHE A 65 -16.35 2.97 0.74
C PHE A 65 -15.76 1.57 1.05
N ALA A 66 -16.40 0.50 0.57
CA ALA A 66 -15.89 -0.87 0.64
C ALA A 66 -14.50 -1.00 -0.02
N GLN A 67 -14.36 -0.53 -1.27
CA GLN A 67 -13.08 -0.51 -1.98
C GLN A 67 -12.01 0.29 -1.23
N TYR A 68 -12.38 1.45 -0.66
CA TYR A 68 -11.45 2.25 0.16
C TYR A 68 -10.93 1.48 1.37
N VAL A 69 -11.82 0.83 2.13
CA VAL A 69 -11.43 0.07 3.32
C VAL A 69 -10.56 -1.14 2.95
N PHE A 70 -10.93 -1.87 1.89
CA PHE A 70 -10.15 -3.00 1.41
C PHE A 70 -8.72 -2.62 1.04
N MET A 71 -8.54 -1.46 0.39
CA MET A 71 -7.23 -0.94 -0.02
C MET A 71 -6.46 -0.26 1.12
N THR A 72 -7.04 -0.14 2.31
CA THR A 72 -6.49 0.65 3.43
C THR A 72 -6.44 -0.18 4.71
N PRO A 73 -5.46 -1.10 4.85
CA PRO A 73 -5.32 -1.91 6.07
C PRO A 73 -4.99 -1.06 7.32
N ASP A 74 -4.32 0.10 7.17
CA ASP A 74 -4.10 1.08 8.24
C ASP A 74 -4.94 2.34 8.05
N ARG A 75 -6.25 2.20 8.33
CA ARG A 75 -7.23 3.25 8.08
C ARG A 75 -7.17 4.43 9.04
N GLU A 76 -6.67 4.25 10.27
CA GLU A 76 -6.67 5.32 11.26
C GLU A 76 -5.79 6.50 10.83
N GLU A 77 -4.58 6.22 10.34
CA GLU A 77 -3.66 7.25 9.85
C GLU A 77 -4.18 7.89 8.55
N LEU A 78 -4.64 7.09 7.59
CA LEU A 78 -5.12 7.60 6.30
C LEU A 78 -6.38 8.45 6.44
N ASP A 79 -7.33 8.03 7.27
CA ASP A 79 -8.54 8.80 7.59
C ASP A 79 -8.17 10.19 8.15
N ALA A 80 -7.11 10.30 8.94
CA ALA A 80 -6.67 11.59 9.49
C ALA A 80 -6.18 12.53 8.38
N TYR A 81 -5.36 12.03 7.44
CA TYR A 81 -4.92 12.82 6.28
C TYR A 81 -6.10 13.26 5.41
N ILE A 82 -7.07 12.38 5.18
CA ILE A 82 -8.27 12.67 4.37
C ILE A 82 -9.11 13.77 5.03
N ARG A 83 -9.40 13.65 6.34
CA ARG A 83 -10.17 14.66 7.09
C ARG A 83 -9.49 16.02 7.08
N GLU A 84 -8.19 16.05 7.40
CA GLU A 84 -7.42 17.29 7.38
C GLU A 84 -7.31 17.89 5.97
N GLY A 85 -7.23 17.05 4.94
CA GLY A 85 -7.23 17.47 3.55
C GLY A 85 -8.54 18.14 3.15
N PHE A 86 -9.67 17.47 3.36
CA PHE A 86 -10.99 18.04 3.06
C PHE A 86 -11.23 19.34 3.83
N GLU A 87 -10.86 19.39 5.12
CA GLU A 87 -10.96 20.62 5.91
C GLU A 87 -10.11 21.75 5.32
N ALA A 88 -8.85 21.46 4.98
CA ALA A 88 -7.91 22.47 4.50
C ALA A 88 -8.28 23.04 3.12
N MET A 89 -8.81 22.21 2.21
CA MET A 89 -9.29 22.65 0.90
C MET A 89 -10.70 23.26 0.94
N GLY A 90 -11.42 23.08 2.04
CA GLY A 90 -12.78 23.60 2.25
C GLY A 90 -13.90 22.76 1.64
N ALA A 91 -13.65 21.48 1.37
CA ALA A 91 -14.62 20.50 0.88
C ALA A 91 -15.49 20.00 2.04
N LYS A 92 -16.44 20.84 2.47
CA LYS A 92 -17.17 20.63 3.73
C LYS A 92 -18.19 19.50 3.63
N ALA A 93 -18.85 19.38 2.47
CA ALA A 93 -19.86 18.37 2.30
C ALA A 93 -19.20 16.98 2.20
N HIS A 94 -18.09 16.86 1.46
CA HIS A 94 -17.32 15.62 1.43
C HIS A 94 -16.74 15.25 2.80
N LEU A 95 -16.26 16.23 3.58
CA LEU A 95 -15.82 15.98 4.96
C LEU A 95 -16.96 15.45 5.84
N GLU A 96 -18.16 16.04 5.74
CA GLU A 96 -19.33 15.60 6.50
C GLU A 96 -19.74 14.17 6.12
N LEU A 97 -19.81 13.88 4.82
CA LEU A 97 -20.15 12.55 4.33
C LEU A 97 -19.11 11.52 4.77
N PHE A 98 -17.82 11.78 4.56
CA PHE A 98 -16.73 10.90 4.99
C PHE A 98 -16.83 10.55 6.47
N ASN A 99 -17.09 11.53 7.33
CA ASN A 99 -17.23 11.30 8.78
C ASN A 99 -18.46 10.45 9.12
N ARG A 100 -19.57 10.60 8.41
CA ARG A 100 -20.77 9.78 8.59
C ARG A 100 -20.52 8.34 8.15
N THR A 101 -19.92 8.16 6.97
CA THR A 101 -19.61 6.83 6.41
C THR A 101 -18.61 6.08 7.28
N ALA A 102 -17.51 6.73 7.64
CA ALA A 102 -16.51 6.20 8.58
C ALA A 102 -17.15 5.74 9.90
N ALA A 103 -17.97 6.61 10.51
CA ALA A 103 -18.60 6.29 11.79
C ALA A 103 -19.66 5.18 11.69
N LEU A 104 -20.38 5.07 10.56
CA LEU A 104 -21.33 3.99 10.36
C LEU A 104 -20.60 2.66 10.16
N TYR A 105 -19.56 2.63 9.33
CA TYR A 105 -18.73 1.45 9.10
C TYR A 105 -18.16 0.90 10.43
N ASP A 106 -17.61 1.78 11.28
CA ASP A 106 -17.04 1.39 12.58
C ASP A 106 -18.08 0.84 13.58
N LEU A 107 -19.38 0.98 13.29
CA LEU A 107 -20.49 0.49 14.10
C LEU A 107 -21.13 -0.80 13.55
N LEU A 108 -20.74 -1.25 12.36
CA LEU A 108 -21.24 -2.49 11.77
C LEU A 108 -20.86 -3.70 12.64
N SER A 109 -21.70 -4.73 12.60
CA SER A 109 -21.33 -6.04 13.13
C SER A 109 -20.35 -6.72 12.17
N GLU A 110 -19.56 -7.68 12.65
CA GLU A 110 -18.65 -8.46 11.79
C GLU A 110 -19.38 -9.07 10.58
N GLN A 111 -20.59 -9.60 10.80
CA GLN A 111 -21.44 -10.14 9.74
C GLN A 111 -21.87 -9.08 8.72
N ASP A 112 -22.24 -7.88 9.19
CA ASP A 112 -22.64 -6.78 8.29
C ASP A 112 -21.44 -6.21 7.53
N THR A 113 -20.26 -6.19 8.14
CA THR A 113 -19.02 -5.79 7.49
C THR A 113 -18.67 -6.75 6.36
N GLU A 114 -18.70 -8.06 6.62
CA GLU A 114 -18.46 -9.09 5.60
C GLU A 114 -19.47 -8.96 4.44
N ALA A 115 -20.77 -8.91 4.76
CA ALA A 115 -21.83 -8.76 3.76
C ALA A 115 -21.70 -7.47 2.92
N TYR A 116 -21.25 -6.36 3.52
CA TYR A 116 -21.00 -5.10 2.80
C TYR A 116 -19.75 -5.16 1.90
N LEU A 117 -18.68 -5.84 2.33
CA LEU A 117 -17.42 -5.92 1.59
C LEU A 117 -17.48 -6.92 0.43
N GLU A 118 -18.23 -8.00 0.57
CA GLU A 118 -18.32 -9.07 -0.43
C GLU A 118 -19.25 -8.72 -1.60
N ASP A 119 -20.00 -7.60 -1.50
CA ASP A 119 -21.07 -7.20 -2.43
C ASP A 119 -21.93 -8.42 -2.82
N GLU A 120 -22.30 -9.24 -1.82
CA GLU A 120 -23.10 -10.41 -2.10
C GLU A 120 -24.44 -9.96 -2.71
N ASP A 121 -24.77 -10.57 -3.85
CA ASP A 121 -26.06 -10.49 -4.54
C ASP A 121 -27.20 -11.14 -3.70
N GLU A 122 -27.19 -10.91 -2.39
CA GLU A 122 -28.33 -11.16 -1.52
C GLU A 122 -29.50 -10.30 -1.99
N ALA A 123 -30.70 -10.88 -2.01
CA ALA A 123 -31.90 -10.10 -2.32
C ALA A 123 -32.01 -8.94 -1.31
N GLN A 124 -32.32 -7.72 -1.79
CA GLN A 124 -32.47 -6.53 -0.93
C GLN A 124 -33.37 -6.73 0.32
N ASP A 125 -34.31 -7.68 0.28
CA ASP A 125 -35.20 -8.01 1.39
C ASP A 125 -34.51 -8.82 2.52
N GLU A 126 -33.29 -9.30 2.31
CA GLU A 126 -32.49 -10.10 3.25
C GLU A 126 -31.31 -9.31 3.85
N ARG A 127 -30.94 -8.15 3.26
CA ARG A 127 -29.88 -7.28 3.75
C ARG A 127 -30.25 -6.60 5.07
N SER A 128 -29.26 -6.44 5.95
CA SER A 128 -29.45 -5.75 7.22
C SER A 128 -29.63 -4.24 7.04
N GLU A 129 -30.23 -3.59 8.04
CA GLU A 129 -30.37 -2.13 8.05
C GLU A 129 -29.00 -1.41 7.99
N GLY A 130 -27.93 -2.04 8.50
CA GLY A 130 -26.58 -1.48 8.48
C GLY A 130 -25.96 -1.46 7.08
N VAL A 131 -26.05 -2.58 6.36
CA VAL A 131 -25.56 -2.72 4.97
C VAL A 131 -26.31 -1.76 4.04
N ILE A 132 -27.65 -1.72 4.15
CA ILE A 132 -28.48 -0.78 3.37
C ILE A 132 -28.06 0.67 3.62
N ALA A 133 -27.81 1.04 4.89
CA ALA A 133 -27.40 2.40 5.21
C ALA A 133 -25.99 2.75 4.68
N MET A 134 -25.07 1.79 4.55
CA MET A 134 -23.78 2.02 3.89
C MET A 134 -23.96 2.25 2.39
N GLU A 135 -24.75 1.40 1.71
CA GLU A 135 -25.07 1.56 0.28
C GLU A 135 -25.74 2.92 0.00
N GLU A 136 -26.62 3.38 0.88
CA GLU A 136 -27.23 4.71 0.77
C GLU A 136 -26.18 5.84 0.85
N LEU A 137 -25.14 5.69 1.69
CA LEU A 137 -24.05 6.68 1.78
C LEU A 137 -23.12 6.64 0.57
N ASP A 138 -22.89 5.47 -0.04
CA ASP A 138 -22.14 5.35 -1.29
C ASP A 138 -22.91 6.03 -2.45
N ASN A 139 -24.23 5.85 -2.50
CA ASN A 139 -25.07 6.58 -3.46
C ASN A 139 -25.05 8.10 -3.21
N GLU A 140 -25.10 8.53 -1.93
CA GLU A 140 -24.96 9.95 -1.57
C GLU A 140 -23.59 10.51 -2.00
N PHE A 141 -22.53 9.71 -1.97
CA PHE A 141 -21.20 10.11 -2.45
C PHE A 141 -21.20 10.41 -3.95
N GLU A 142 -21.80 9.55 -4.77
CA GLU A 142 -21.91 9.78 -6.22
C GLU A 142 -22.66 11.09 -6.53
N GLU A 143 -23.81 11.31 -5.87
CA GLU A 143 -24.58 12.55 -6.03
C GLU A 143 -23.80 13.78 -5.57
N LEU A 144 -23.08 13.67 -4.45
CA LEU A 144 -22.31 14.75 -3.89
C LEU A 144 -21.15 15.14 -4.81
N PHE A 145 -20.46 14.15 -5.40
CA PHE A 145 -19.33 14.35 -6.30
C PHE A 145 -19.71 15.19 -7.54
N GLU A 146 -20.96 15.11 -8.02
CA GLU A 146 -21.47 15.97 -9.09
C GLU A 146 -21.72 17.43 -8.67
N SER A 147 -21.86 17.69 -7.37
CA SER A 147 -22.35 18.97 -6.83
C SER A 147 -21.30 19.81 -6.08
N GLU A 148 -20.37 19.18 -5.36
CA GLU A 148 -19.19 19.81 -4.77
C GLU A 148 -17.96 19.46 -5.62
N ASP A 149 -17.41 20.44 -6.34
CA ASP A 149 -16.20 20.26 -7.18
C ASP A 149 -14.96 20.09 -6.31
N VAL A 150 -14.84 18.93 -5.65
CA VAL A 150 -13.78 18.60 -4.70
C VAL A 150 -12.42 18.57 -5.37
N THR A 151 -12.34 18.07 -6.61
CA THR A 151 -11.11 18.11 -7.42
C THR A 151 -10.68 19.55 -7.70
N GLY A 152 -11.63 20.42 -8.06
CA GLY A 152 -11.36 21.84 -8.25
C GLY A 152 -10.97 22.58 -6.98
N LEU A 153 -11.54 22.23 -5.83
CA LEU A 153 -11.14 22.75 -4.51
C LEU A 153 -9.70 22.31 -4.17
N ASN A 154 -9.38 21.03 -4.37
CA ASN A 154 -8.06 20.47 -4.13
C ASN A 154 -6.99 21.15 -5.02
N ALA A 155 -7.24 21.27 -6.33
CA ALA A 155 -6.33 21.93 -7.26
C ALA A 155 -6.09 23.41 -6.92
N GLN A 156 -7.14 24.15 -6.56
CA GLN A 156 -7.01 25.55 -6.13
C GLN A 156 -6.21 25.66 -4.83
N TRP A 157 -6.43 24.74 -3.89
CA TRP A 157 -5.71 24.70 -2.63
C TRP A 157 -4.22 24.37 -2.82
N LEU A 158 -3.87 23.42 -3.69
CA LEU A 158 -2.48 23.11 -4.06
C LEU A 158 -1.76 24.30 -4.70
N ARG A 159 -2.40 24.99 -5.65
CA ARG A 159 -1.83 26.21 -6.27
C ARG A 159 -1.68 27.37 -5.28
N GLY A 160 -2.49 27.37 -4.22
CA GLY A 160 -2.51 28.41 -3.20
C GLY A 160 -1.52 28.21 -2.06
N GLN A 161 -0.72 27.13 -2.07
CA GLN A 161 0.19 26.81 -0.97
C GLN A 161 1.26 27.87 -0.75
N GLU A 162 1.50 28.24 0.50
CA GLU A 162 2.60 29.13 0.86
C GLU A 162 3.93 28.43 0.58
N GLY A 163 4.79 29.09 -0.20
CA GLY A 163 6.10 28.54 -0.56
C GLY A 163 6.05 27.42 -1.60
N LEU A 164 4.93 27.26 -2.34
CA LEU A 164 4.82 26.33 -3.47
C LEU A 164 6.06 26.42 -4.38
N LEU A 165 6.70 25.29 -4.62
CA LEU A 165 7.77 25.16 -5.60
C LEU A 165 7.18 24.63 -6.90
N ILE A 166 7.46 25.32 -7.99
CA ILE A 166 7.12 24.86 -9.34
C ILE A 166 8.44 24.52 -10.01
N LEU A 167 8.65 23.25 -10.31
CA LEU A 167 9.91 22.72 -10.83
C LEU A 167 9.67 22.10 -12.21
N ASP A 168 10.65 22.15 -13.10
CA ASP A 168 10.65 21.22 -14.25
C ASP A 168 11.12 19.81 -13.83
N ALA A 169 11.16 18.86 -14.78
CA ALA A 169 11.53 17.48 -14.48
C ALA A 169 12.99 17.34 -13.98
N GLU A 170 13.92 18.12 -14.52
CA GLU A 170 15.34 18.06 -14.10
C GLU A 170 15.50 18.69 -12.70
N GLU A 171 14.79 19.79 -12.44
CA GLU A 171 14.74 20.44 -11.15
C GLU A 171 14.08 19.57 -10.07
N LEU A 172 13.01 18.84 -10.42
CA LEU A 172 12.33 17.90 -9.52
C LEU A 172 13.27 16.75 -9.13
N GLU A 173 13.92 16.11 -10.10
CA GLU A 173 14.89 15.04 -9.86
C GLU A 173 16.02 15.52 -8.94
N ALA A 174 16.60 16.68 -9.22
CA ALA A 174 17.65 17.27 -8.40
C ALA A 174 17.17 17.62 -6.97
N HIS A 175 15.94 18.09 -6.84
CA HIS A 175 15.32 18.40 -5.56
C HIS A 175 15.10 17.15 -4.71
N ILE A 176 14.55 16.08 -5.28
CA ILE A 176 14.37 14.79 -4.62
C ILE A 176 15.74 14.21 -4.23
N ALA A 177 16.72 14.19 -5.14
CA ALA A 177 18.06 13.69 -4.85
C ALA A 177 18.74 14.45 -3.70
N THR A 178 18.53 15.76 -3.61
CA THR A 178 19.04 16.58 -2.50
C THR A 178 18.41 16.18 -1.16
N ARG A 179 17.10 15.87 -1.14
CA ARG A 179 16.42 15.39 0.07
C ARG A 179 16.91 14.01 0.48
N VAL A 180 16.98 13.07 -0.47
CA VAL A 180 17.48 11.71 -0.24
C VAL A 180 18.89 11.72 0.33
N ALA A 181 19.76 12.65 -0.11
CA ALA A 181 21.11 12.78 0.43
C ALA A 181 21.17 13.18 1.92
N THR A 182 20.06 13.63 2.52
CA THR A 182 19.95 13.94 3.95
C THR A 182 19.42 12.78 4.80
N VAL A 183 18.89 11.73 4.17
CA VAL A 183 18.34 10.54 4.83
C VAL A 183 19.49 9.70 5.40
N THR A 184 19.48 9.50 6.71
CA THR A 184 20.60 8.83 7.42
C THR A 184 20.54 7.30 7.40
N ASP A 185 19.35 6.75 7.19
CA ASP A 185 19.00 5.33 7.23
C ASP A 185 18.65 4.78 5.84
N LEU A 186 19.02 5.49 4.76
CA LEU A 186 18.66 5.13 3.38
C LEU A 186 19.08 3.70 2.99
N GLU A 187 20.25 3.25 3.44
CA GLU A 187 20.71 1.87 3.17
C GLU A 187 19.84 0.82 3.87
N ALA A 188 19.31 1.12 5.06
CA ALA A 188 18.37 0.23 5.75
C ALA A 188 17.04 0.18 5.00
N ARG A 189 16.50 1.34 4.60
CA ARG A 189 15.26 1.41 3.80
C ARG A 189 15.39 0.69 2.45
N ARG A 190 16.54 0.79 1.79
CA ARG A 190 16.84 0.03 0.56
C ARG A 190 16.85 -1.47 0.80
N ALA A 191 17.41 -1.90 1.93
CA ALA A 191 17.43 -3.32 2.28
C ALA A 191 16.01 -3.84 2.57
N GLU A 192 15.18 -3.04 3.23
CA GLU A 192 13.77 -3.34 3.51
C GLU A 192 12.92 -3.40 2.23
N ALA A 193 12.98 -2.38 1.37
CA ALA A 193 12.30 -2.39 0.08
C ALA A 193 12.75 -3.56 -0.82
N ALA A 194 14.03 -3.92 -0.79
CA ALA A 194 14.54 -5.10 -1.51
C ALA A 194 14.04 -6.44 -0.92
N LEU A 195 13.62 -6.46 0.35
CA LEU A 195 12.96 -7.63 0.94
C LEU A 195 11.49 -7.69 0.56
N GLU A 196 10.79 -6.56 0.51
CA GLU A 196 9.38 -6.50 0.04
C GLU A 196 9.24 -6.93 -1.42
N ASP A 197 10.19 -6.52 -2.28
CA ASP A 197 10.26 -6.94 -3.69
C ASP A 197 10.88 -8.33 -3.89
N ALA A 198 11.33 -9.00 -2.83
CA ALA A 198 11.98 -10.30 -2.96
C ALA A 198 10.96 -11.36 -3.39
N PRO A 199 11.30 -12.23 -4.38
CA PRO A 199 10.46 -13.37 -4.70
C PRO A 199 10.20 -14.24 -3.47
N GLU A 200 9.00 -14.79 -3.36
CA GLU A 200 8.57 -15.62 -2.23
C GLU A 200 9.59 -16.71 -1.85
N PHE A 201 10.11 -17.45 -2.85
CA PHE A 201 11.14 -18.48 -2.61
C PHE A 201 12.40 -17.94 -1.91
N GLU A 202 12.76 -16.68 -2.13
CA GLU A 202 13.91 -16.05 -1.47
C GLU A 202 13.61 -15.73 -0.01
N LEU A 203 12.39 -15.27 0.30
CA LEU A 203 11.92 -15.04 1.68
C LEU A 203 11.93 -16.35 2.46
N VAL A 204 11.39 -17.42 1.89
CA VAL A 204 11.37 -18.77 2.48
C VAL A 204 12.79 -19.29 2.73
N ILE A 205 13.71 -19.14 1.77
CA ILE A 205 15.12 -19.53 1.96
C ILE A 205 15.78 -18.74 3.10
N ARG A 206 15.48 -17.44 3.21
CA ARG A 206 16.01 -16.58 4.29
C ARG A 206 15.48 -17.03 5.65
N GLU A 207 14.21 -17.38 5.73
CA GLU A 207 13.60 -17.90 6.96
C GLU A 207 14.19 -19.26 7.35
N LEU A 208 14.31 -20.19 6.41
CA LEU A 208 14.98 -21.49 6.62
C LEU A 208 16.42 -21.31 7.13
N CYS A 209 17.16 -20.35 6.56
CA CYS A 209 18.49 -20.00 7.04
C CYS A 209 18.44 -19.46 8.48
N SER A 210 17.48 -18.60 8.81
CA SER A 210 17.29 -18.05 10.16
C SER A 210 17.01 -19.17 11.18
N VAL A 211 16.08 -20.08 10.87
CA VAL A 211 15.75 -21.27 11.69
C VAL A 211 16.97 -22.17 11.88
N ALA A 212 17.78 -22.37 10.83
CA ALA A 212 19.01 -23.14 10.90
C ALA A 212 20.18 -22.41 11.60
N GLY A 213 20.05 -21.12 11.92
CA GLY A 213 21.16 -20.28 12.40
C GLY A 213 22.27 -20.09 11.35
N HIS A 214 21.91 -20.14 10.08
CA HIS A 214 22.76 -19.94 8.92
C HIS A 214 22.63 -18.51 8.37
N GLU A 215 23.70 -18.01 7.75
CA GLU A 215 23.66 -16.73 7.04
C GLU A 215 23.61 -17.01 5.54
N LEU A 216 22.52 -16.61 4.88
CA LEU A 216 22.37 -16.74 3.43
C LEU A 216 23.39 -15.85 2.71
N LEU A 217 24.22 -16.43 1.86
CA LEU A 217 25.20 -15.70 1.06
C LEU A 217 24.69 -15.44 -0.36
N LYS A 218 24.06 -16.44 -0.98
CA LYS A 218 23.58 -16.35 -2.37
C LYS A 218 22.61 -17.47 -2.72
N ILE A 219 21.55 -17.17 -3.47
CA ILE A 219 20.75 -18.16 -4.21
C ILE A 219 21.41 -18.37 -5.58
N THR A 220 21.62 -19.64 -5.94
CA THR A 220 22.46 -20.01 -7.09
C THR A 220 21.64 -20.37 -8.32
N MET A 221 20.59 -21.19 -8.18
CA MET A 221 19.79 -21.69 -9.31
C MET A 221 18.53 -22.41 -8.82
N GLY A 222 17.45 -22.35 -9.59
CA GLY A 222 16.30 -23.27 -9.46
C GLY A 222 16.45 -24.46 -10.41
N ASP A 223 16.24 -25.66 -9.91
CA ASP A 223 16.21 -26.93 -10.66
C ASP A 223 14.78 -27.49 -10.68
N PRO A 224 14.03 -27.31 -11.78
CA PRO A 224 12.64 -27.78 -11.88
C PRO A 224 12.53 -29.30 -12.08
N ASN A 225 13.64 -30.03 -12.20
CA ASN A 225 13.64 -31.47 -12.46
C ASN A 225 14.26 -32.28 -11.31
N PHE A 226 14.28 -31.74 -10.10
CA PHE A 226 14.90 -32.40 -8.96
C PHE A 226 14.05 -33.59 -8.49
N GLU A 227 14.67 -34.77 -8.36
CA GLU A 227 13.97 -35.96 -7.84
C GLU A 227 14.06 -36.01 -6.31
N HIS A 228 12.90 -35.93 -5.64
CA HIS A 228 12.76 -36.10 -4.20
C HIS A 228 11.62 -37.08 -3.89
N ASN A 229 11.87 -38.09 -3.03
CA ASN A 229 10.89 -39.12 -2.65
C ASN A 229 10.15 -39.83 -3.81
N GLY A 230 10.77 -39.89 -5.00
CA GLY A 230 10.19 -40.53 -6.19
C GLY A 230 9.27 -39.62 -7.02
N ALA A 231 9.17 -38.34 -6.68
CA ALA A 231 8.50 -37.30 -7.46
C ALA A 231 9.52 -36.27 -7.98
N THR A 232 9.17 -35.61 -9.07
CA THR A 232 9.92 -34.46 -9.58
C THR A 232 9.36 -33.19 -8.95
N VAL A 233 10.21 -32.44 -8.27
CA VAL A 233 9.89 -31.18 -7.57
C VAL A 233 10.83 -30.06 -8.02
N LEU A 234 10.43 -28.82 -7.82
CA LEU A 234 11.31 -27.66 -7.97
C LEU A 234 12.24 -27.58 -6.75
N ALA A 235 13.54 -27.49 -6.98
CA ALA A 235 14.51 -27.29 -5.90
C ALA A 235 15.32 -26.01 -6.12
N TRP A 236 15.45 -25.19 -5.08
CA TRP A 236 16.29 -24.00 -5.10
C TRP A 236 17.62 -24.25 -4.42
N HIS A 237 18.71 -24.13 -5.18
CA HIS A 237 20.06 -24.28 -4.64
C HIS A 237 20.57 -22.94 -4.12
N PHE A 238 21.13 -22.94 -2.91
CA PHE A 238 21.70 -21.74 -2.30
C PHE A 238 22.94 -22.03 -1.44
N THR A 239 23.72 -21.00 -1.19
CA THR A 239 24.95 -21.06 -0.39
C THR A 239 24.78 -20.23 0.86
N THR A 240 25.17 -20.79 2.00
CA THR A 240 25.25 -20.12 3.29
C THR A 240 26.68 -20.08 3.81
N ASN A 241 26.89 -19.42 4.95
CA ASN A 241 28.15 -19.49 5.68
C ASN A 241 28.51 -20.92 6.19
N LYS A 242 27.62 -21.91 6.08
CA LYS A 242 27.86 -23.31 6.46
C LYS A 242 28.02 -24.28 5.28
N GLY A 243 27.83 -23.83 4.04
CA GLY A 243 27.96 -24.66 2.85
C GLY A 243 26.85 -24.45 1.84
N GLU A 244 26.70 -25.42 0.95
CA GLU A 244 25.64 -25.45 -0.06
C GLU A 244 24.45 -26.26 0.46
N PHE A 245 23.26 -25.78 0.18
CA PHE A 245 22.00 -26.39 0.56
C PHE A 245 21.00 -26.26 -0.58
N LEU A 246 19.93 -27.03 -0.49
CA LEU A 246 18.78 -26.89 -1.37
C LEU A 246 17.51 -26.72 -0.54
N MET A 247 16.59 -25.90 -1.02
CA MET A 247 15.23 -25.80 -0.52
C MET A 247 14.32 -26.53 -1.51
N ILE A 248 13.37 -27.28 -0.97
CA ILE A 248 12.17 -27.73 -1.69
C ILE A 248 10.98 -27.28 -0.85
N ASP A 249 9.90 -26.92 -1.52
CA ASP A 249 8.63 -26.52 -0.94
C ASP A 249 7.48 -27.31 -1.57
N ASP A 250 6.43 -27.49 -0.78
CA ASP A 250 5.10 -27.89 -1.24
C ASP A 250 4.05 -26.92 -0.70
N ASP A 251 2.77 -27.26 -0.81
CA ASP A 251 1.67 -26.37 -0.41
C ASP A 251 1.55 -26.21 1.13
N GLU A 252 2.24 -27.04 1.93
CA GLU A 252 2.13 -27.06 3.40
C GLU A 252 3.43 -26.61 4.09
N GLU A 253 4.60 -26.95 3.56
CA GLU A 253 5.89 -26.62 4.17
C GLU A 253 7.02 -26.43 3.16
N ALA A 254 8.06 -25.70 3.60
CA ALA A 254 9.35 -25.67 2.96
C ALA A 254 10.42 -26.31 3.82
N VAL A 255 11.31 -27.07 3.20
CA VAL A 255 12.42 -27.75 3.89
C VAL A 255 13.77 -27.42 3.28
N MET A 256 14.74 -27.19 4.16
CA MET A 256 16.16 -27.04 3.82
C MET A 256 16.87 -28.38 3.94
N LEU A 257 17.53 -28.82 2.87
CA LEU A 257 18.17 -30.12 2.77
C LEU A 257 19.68 -29.99 2.53
N ASP A 258 20.47 -30.88 3.13
CA ASP A 258 21.83 -31.13 2.68
C ASP A 258 21.81 -31.80 1.29
N PRO A 259 22.55 -31.27 0.30
CA PRO A 259 22.45 -31.72 -1.08
C PRO A 259 22.96 -33.16 -1.29
N ILE A 260 23.81 -33.66 -0.39
CA ILE A 260 24.46 -34.97 -0.47
C ILE A 260 23.72 -35.99 0.39
N SER A 261 23.52 -35.72 1.69
CA SER A 261 22.90 -36.66 2.62
C SER A 261 21.38 -36.69 2.51
N LYS A 262 20.77 -35.64 1.93
CA LYS A 262 19.31 -35.42 1.90
C LYS A 262 18.69 -35.32 3.31
N GLU A 263 19.50 -34.96 4.31
CA GLU A 263 19.03 -34.70 5.66
C GLU A 263 18.35 -33.33 5.73
N ILE A 264 17.20 -33.26 6.41
CA ILE A 264 16.50 -32.01 6.69
C ILE A 264 17.26 -31.26 7.78
N ILE A 265 17.62 -30.02 7.46
CA ILE A 265 18.39 -29.11 8.31
C ILE A 265 17.47 -28.13 9.04
N ALA A 266 16.43 -27.67 8.35
CA ALA A 266 15.39 -26.80 8.88
C ALA A 266 14.09 -27.00 8.08
N THR A 267 12.98 -26.64 8.72
CA THR A 267 11.63 -26.67 8.16
C THR A 267 10.94 -25.36 8.54
N VAL A 268 10.17 -24.81 7.60
CA VAL A 268 9.23 -23.71 7.82
C VAL A 268 7.88 -24.23 7.36
N GLU A 269 6.90 -24.25 8.26
CA GLU A 269 5.51 -24.57 7.91
C GLU A 269 4.84 -23.28 7.42
N PHE A 270 4.13 -23.35 6.31
CA PHE A 270 3.28 -22.25 5.88
C PHE A 270 2.02 -22.29 6.73
N GLU A 271 1.69 -21.18 7.40
CA GLU A 271 0.33 -21.05 7.90
C GLU A 271 -0.56 -21.06 6.67
N LEU A 272 -1.36 -22.11 6.51
CA LEU A 272 -2.59 -21.99 5.74
C LEU A 272 -3.30 -20.81 6.40
N GLU A 273 -3.32 -19.66 5.76
CA GLU A 273 -4.50 -18.81 5.88
C GLU A 273 -5.62 -19.77 5.55
N ASP A 274 -6.34 -20.21 6.58
CA ASP A 274 -7.56 -20.96 6.41
C ASP A 274 -8.39 -20.08 5.48
N GLU A 275 -8.36 -20.37 4.17
CA GLU A 275 -9.46 -20.08 3.28
C GLU A 275 -10.66 -20.49 4.10
N LEU A 276 -11.48 -19.50 4.44
CA LEU A 276 -12.81 -19.66 5.01
C LEU A 276 -13.59 -20.60 4.07
N ALA A 277 -13.37 -21.89 4.27
CA ALA A 277 -13.83 -22.98 3.43
C ALA A 277 -14.04 -24.19 4.34
N GLU A 278 -15.16 -24.18 5.04
CA GLU A 278 -16.28 -25.10 4.76
C GLU A 278 -17.16 -25.34 6.00
N ALA A 279 -18.39 -24.82 5.88
CA ALA A 279 -19.68 -25.40 6.31
C ALA A 279 -20.18 -25.24 7.76
#